data_AF-A0A1M4TWI3-F1
#
_entry.id   AF-A0A1M4TWI3-F1
#
_cell.length_a   1.000
_cell.length_b   1.000
_cell.length_c   1.000
_cell.angle_alpha   90.00
_cell.angle_beta   90.00
_cell.angle_gamma   90.00
#
_symmetry.space_group_name_H-M   'P 1'
#
loop_
_entity.id
_entity.type
_entity.pdbx_description
1 polymer ?
#
loop_
_entity_poly.entity_id
_entity_poly.type
_entity_poly.pdbx_seq_one_letter_code
_entity_poly.pdbx_strand_id
1 'polypeptide(L)'
;MRREDVIQRVIEEKGVEAIPVLINMMEDSDADTYSLITDIIDVLGSEAKRYLFDEFLKRFEKNNFDDVVMLYLIDVLSEMECQELKPYLERMMNLYSDERAFPIILEALLRITKDEKYIDILATFLDDTGDIQELAIMALAELPTRKGLKYLLNKYLENISKSEKALILDSIQKIIFKNRELFEEVKKHPAGEEISEMLEWMLK
;
A
#
# COMPACT_ATOMS: atom_id res chain seq x y z
N MET A 1 14.39 -11.26 23.12
CA MET A 1 14.16 -9.79 23.17
C MET A 1 12.88 -9.55 22.42
N ARG A 2 11.91 -8.84 23.00
CA ARG A 2 10.62 -8.60 22.33
C ARG A 2 10.79 -7.46 21.34
N ARG A 3 9.92 -7.41 20.32
CA ARG A 3 9.95 -6.39 19.27
C ARG A 3 9.89 -4.98 19.86
N GLU A 4 9.01 -4.80 20.84
CA GLU A 4 8.82 -3.53 21.54
C GLU A 4 10.08 -3.09 22.29
N ASP A 5 10.85 -4.04 22.84
CA ASP A 5 12.11 -3.74 23.53
C ASP A 5 13.16 -3.20 22.55
N VAL A 6 13.15 -3.65 21.29
CA VAL A 6 14.07 -3.15 20.25
C VAL A 6 13.67 -1.74 19.81
N ILE A 7 12.38 -1.54 19.51
CA ILE A 7 11.83 -0.25 19.08
C ILE A 7 12.15 0.81 20.15
N GLN A 8 11.83 0.52 21.42
CA GLN A 8 12.05 1.44 22.52
C GLN A 8 13.52 1.83 22.67
N ARG A 9 14.44 0.87 22.54
CA ARG A 9 15.87 1.14 22.63
C ARG A 9 16.37 2.01 21.48
N VAL A 10 15.91 1.80 20.25
CA VAL A 10 16.30 2.66 19.12
C VAL A 10 15.83 4.09 19.37
N ILE A 11 14.60 4.27 19.84
CA ILE A 11 14.05 5.59 20.15
C ILE A 11 14.84 6.27 21.28
N GLU A 12 15.10 5.56 22.37
CA GLU A 12 15.81 6.11 23.53
C GLU A 12 17.29 6.42 23.25
N GLU A 13 17.97 5.55 22.51
CA GLU A 13 19.42 5.67 22.26
C GLU A 13 19.74 6.59 21.09
N LYS A 14 18.85 6.71 20.09
CA LYS A 14 19.13 7.39 18.81
C LYS A 14 18.05 8.37 18.35
N GLY A 15 16.78 8.14 18.67
CA GLY A 15 15.68 8.98 18.19
C GLY A 15 15.72 9.19 16.68
N VAL A 16 15.56 10.44 16.24
CA VAL A 16 15.60 10.87 14.83
C VAL A 16 16.94 10.57 14.15
N GLU A 17 18.05 10.52 14.90
CA GLU A 17 19.37 10.21 14.35
C GLU A 17 19.47 8.76 13.85
N ALA A 18 18.50 7.90 14.19
CA ALA A 18 18.41 6.54 13.65
C ALA A 18 17.99 6.51 12.18
N ILE A 19 17.18 7.49 11.73
CA ILE A 19 16.50 7.45 10.44
C ILE A 19 17.45 7.25 9.25
N PRO A 20 18.59 7.95 9.11
CA PRO A 20 19.51 7.71 8.01
C PRO A 20 19.98 6.24 7.93
N VAL A 21 20.23 5.61 9.08
CA VAL A 21 20.67 4.21 9.15
C VAL A 21 19.52 3.28 8.81
N LEU A 22 18.34 3.55 9.36
CA LEU A 22 17.11 2.80 9.09
C LEU A 22 16.79 2.80 7.59
N ILE A 23 16.86 3.95 6.90
CA ILE A 23 16.64 4.06 5.45
C ILE A 23 17.63 3.19 4.67
N ASN A 24 18.92 3.26 5.02
CA ASN A 24 19.94 2.47 4.31
C ASN A 24 19.75 0.96 4.54
N MET A 25 19.17 0.54 5.67
CA MET A 25 18.90 -0.86 5.94
C MET A 25 17.75 -1.43 5.11
N MET A 26 16.89 -0.61 4.51
CA MET A 26 15.74 -1.07 3.74
C MET A 26 16.09 -1.63 2.37
N GLU A 27 17.22 -1.23 1.79
CA GLU A 27 17.64 -1.69 0.45
C GLU A 27 17.77 -3.21 0.39
N ASP A 28 18.20 -3.83 1.49
CA ASP A 28 18.47 -5.26 1.59
C ASP A 28 17.64 -5.96 2.70
N SER A 29 16.57 -5.32 3.20
CA SER A 29 15.80 -5.85 4.33
C SER A 29 14.83 -6.97 3.92
N ASP A 30 14.74 -8.01 4.74
CA ASP A 30 13.60 -8.94 4.71
C ASP A 30 12.31 -8.26 5.24
N ALA A 31 11.17 -8.93 5.06
CA ALA A 31 9.86 -8.39 5.46
C ALA A 31 9.77 -8.07 6.96
N ASP A 32 10.39 -8.88 7.82
CA ASP A 32 10.39 -8.68 9.27
C ASP A 32 11.18 -7.43 9.68
N THR A 33 12.34 -7.23 9.04
CA THR A 33 13.21 -6.08 9.23
C THR A 33 12.56 -4.81 8.69
N TYR A 34 11.99 -4.87 7.48
CA TYR A 34 11.22 -3.76 6.90
C TYR A 34 10.12 -3.31 7.86
N SER A 35 9.31 -4.26 8.32
CA SER A 35 8.21 -4.00 9.25
C SER A 35 8.73 -3.40 10.57
N LEU A 36 9.85 -3.89 11.10
CA LEU A 36 10.44 -3.31 12.31
C LEU A 36 10.87 -1.86 12.08
N ILE A 37 11.43 -1.56 10.92
CA ILE A 37 11.86 -0.20 10.59
C ILE A 37 10.66 0.74 10.44
N THR A 38 9.57 0.31 9.78
CA THR A 38 8.34 1.10 9.67
C THR A 38 7.75 1.41 11.04
N ASP A 39 7.70 0.43 11.95
CA ASP A 39 7.22 0.65 13.32
C ASP A 39 8.06 1.71 14.07
N ILE A 40 9.39 1.66 13.91
CA ILE A 40 10.28 2.65 14.54
C ILE A 40 9.98 4.05 13.99
N ILE A 41 9.84 4.17 12.67
CA ILE A 41 9.54 5.45 12.01
C ILE A 41 8.17 6.00 12.42
N ASP A 42 7.16 5.15 12.53
CA ASP A 42 5.83 5.54 13.00
C ASP A 42 5.87 6.12 14.41
N VAL A 43 6.65 5.50 15.31
CA VAL A 43 6.80 6.00 16.69
C VAL A 43 7.57 7.33 16.72
N LEU A 44 8.53 7.54 15.82
CA LEU A 44 9.23 8.82 15.67
C LEU A 44 8.33 9.93 15.09
N GLY A 45 7.23 9.57 14.41
CA GLY A 45 6.15 10.48 14.03
C GLY A 45 6.59 11.67 13.16
N SER A 46 6.16 12.88 13.53
CA SER A 46 6.33 14.08 12.68
C SER A 46 7.79 14.43 12.38
N GLU A 47 8.71 14.14 13.30
CA GLU A 47 10.14 14.40 13.09
C GLU A 47 10.69 13.48 11.99
N ALA A 48 10.23 12.24 11.95
CA ALA A 48 10.57 11.32 10.87
C ALA A 48 9.97 11.75 9.54
N LYS A 49 8.71 12.16 9.51
CA LYS A 49 8.04 12.63 8.29
C LYS A 49 8.85 13.69 7.55
N ARG A 50 9.39 14.69 8.27
CA ARG A 50 10.19 15.76 7.65
C ARG A 50 11.48 15.23 7.05
N TYR A 51 12.22 14.42 7.80
CA TYR A 51 13.47 13.83 7.33
C TYR A 51 13.25 12.96 6.09
N LEU A 52 12.24 12.09 6.12
CA LEU A 52 11.89 11.19 5.02
C LEU A 52 11.51 11.97 3.76
N PHE A 53 10.77 13.08 3.91
CA PHE A 53 10.42 13.92 2.78
C PHE A 53 11.64 14.63 2.18
N ASP A 54 12.55 15.14 3.01
CA ASP A 54 13.78 15.76 2.52
C ASP A 54 14.69 14.73 1.80
N GLU A 55 14.77 13.48 2.28
CA GLU A 55 15.49 12.40 1.58
C GLU A 55 14.79 11.98 0.27
N PHE A 56 13.46 11.93 0.26
CA PHE A 56 12.67 11.71 -0.95
C PHE A 56 12.98 12.76 -2.01
N LEU A 57 12.96 14.05 -1.65
CA LEU A 57 13.26 15.15 -2.59
C LEU A 57 14.68 15.03 -3.16
N LYS A 58 15.65 14.74 -2.31
CA LYS A 58 17.04 14.54 -2.72
C LYS A 58 17.21 13.38 -3.71
N ARG A 59 16.43 12.30 -3.59
CA ARG A 59 16.42 11.19 -4.55
C ARG A 59 15.66 11.56 -5.84
N PHE A 60 14.52 12.22 -5.70
CA PHE A 60 13.72 12.73 -6.83
C PHE A 60 14.54 13.66 -7.74
N GLU A 61 15.28 14.60 -7.17
CA GLU A 61 16.11 15.56 -7.91
C GLU A 61 17.28 14.92 -8.68
N LYS A 62 17.76 13.76 -8.20
CA LYS A 62 18.80 12.98 -8.88
C LYS A 62 18.27 12.15 -10.04
N ASN A 63 16.95 12.14 -10.27
CA ASN A 63 16.27 11.26 -11.23
C ASN A 63 16.58 9.76 -11.02
N ASN A 64 16.83 9.35 -9.78
CA ASN A 64 17.04 7.94 -9.43
C ASN A 64 15.71 7.30 -9.08
N PHE A 65 14.90 6.98 -10.09
CA PHE A 65 13.52 6.53 -9.89
C PHE A 65 13.42 5.02 -9.67
N ASP A 66 14.22 4.20 -10.34
CA ASP A 66 14.19 2.73 -10.18
C ASP A 66 14.90 2.24 -8.89
N ASP A 67 14.81 3.04 -7.83
CA ASP A 67 15.42 2.86 -6.52
C ASP A 67 14.37 2.29 -5.55
N VAL A 68 14.64 1.13 -4.97
CA VAL A 68 13.74 0.46 -4.01
C VAL A 68 13.43 1.36 -2.81
N VAL A 69 14.40 2.16 -2.36
CA VAL A 69 14.19 3.12 -1.27
C VAL A 69 13.22 4.22 -1.68
N MET A 70 13.16 4.58 -2.95
CA MET A 70 12.20 5.58 -3.41
C MET A 70 10.77 5.09 -3.20
N LEU A 71 10.48 3.83 -3.53
CA LEU A 71 9.18 3.22 -3.30
C LEU A 71 8.86 3.08 -1.80
N TYR A 72 9.86 2.75 -0.98
CA TYR A 72 9.71 2.78 0.47
C TYR A 72 9.29 4.16 1.00
N LEU A 73 10.03 5.20 0.59
CA LEU A 73 9.78 6.56 1.05
C LEU A 73 8.37 6.99 0.65
N ILE A 74 7.92 6.63 -0.56
CA ILE A 74 6.55 6.87 -1.02
C ILE A 74 5.54 6.19 -0.10
N ASP A 75 5.73 4.90 0.18
CA ASP A 75 4.79 4.11 0.98
C ASP A 75 4.62 4.73 2.37
N VAL A 76 5.72 4.87 3.12
CA VAL A 76 5.68 5.43 4.48
C VAL A 76 5.20 6.88 4.53
N LEU A 77 5.68 7.74 3.63
CA LEU A 77 5.21 9.12 3.60
C LEU A 77 3.71 9.22 3.30
N SER A 78 3.18 8.30 2.49
CA SER A 78 1.75 8.25 2.19
C SER A 78 0.92 7.66 3.33
N GLU A 79 1.43 6.67 4.08
CA GLU A 79 0.83 6.20 5.34
C GLU A 79 0.74 7.32 6.38
N MET A 80 1.78 8.16 6.46
CA MET A 80 1.80 9.38 7.28
C MET A 80 0.97 10.53 6.69
N GLU A 81 0.18 10.30 5.65
CA GLU A 81 -0.65 11.28 4.93
C GLU A 81 0.14 12.56 4.53
N CYS A 82 1.33 12.41 3.97
CA CYS A 82 2.15 13.51 3.47
C CYS A 82 1.58 14.14 2.19
N GLN A 83 0.72 15.16 2.35
CA GLN A 83 0.08 15.87 1.21
C GLN A 83 1.09 16.51 0.24
N GLU A 84 2.28 16.86 0.74
CA GLU A 84 3.36 17.47 -0.04
C GLU A 84 3.90 16.52 -1.12
N LEU A 85 3.68 15.21 -0.98
CA LEU A 85 4.12 14.17 -1.91
C LEU A 85 3.32 14.18 -3.22
N LYS A 86 2.05 14.59 -3.19
CA LYS A 86 1.11 14.52 -4.32
C LYS A 86 1.69 15.02 -5.66
N PRO A 87 2.19 16.27 -5.79
CA PRO A 87 2.67 16.78 -7.08
C PRO A 87 3.89 16.00 -7.60
N TYR A 88 4.65 15.34 -6.72
CA TYR A 88 5.77 14.50 -7.12
C TYR A 88 5.30 13.15 -7.64
N LEU A 89 4.36 12.50 -6.96
CA LEU A 89 3.76 11.24 -7.43
C LEU A 89 3.07 11.40 -8.79
N GLU A 90 2.30 12.47 -8.98
CA GLU A 90 1.66 12.77 -10.27
C GLU A 90 2.71 12.94 -11.40
N ARG A 91 3.91 13.43 -11.09
CA ARG A 91 5.03 13.51 -12.04
C ARG A 91 5.71 12.16 -12.25
N MET A 92 5.88 11.35 -11.20
CA MET A 92 6.57 10.05 -11.25
C MET A 92 5.89 9.05 -12.19
N MET A 93 4.57 9.16 -12.36
CA MET A 93 3.82 8.35 -13.36
C MET A 93 4.39 8.45 -14.79
N ASN A 94 5.13 9.52 -15.12
CA ASN A 94 5.75 9.70 -16.43
C ASN A 94 7.27 9.43 -16.45
N LEU A 95 7.85 9.03 -15.32
CA LEU A 95 9.31 8.99 -15.11
C LEU A 95 9.86 7.59 -14.78
N TYR A 96 9.02 6.68 -14.27
CA TYR A 96 9.44 5.30 -14.00
C TYR A 96 9.54 4.47 -15.27
N SER A 97 10.58 3.65 -15.34
CA SER A 97 10.77 2.69 -16.42
C SER A 97 10.12 1.34 -16.09
N ASP A 98 10.10 0.98 -14.81
CA ASP A 98 9.45 -0.23 -14.30
C ASP A 98 7.97 0.00 -14.00
N GLU A 99 7.10 -0.62 -14.78
CA GLU A 99 5.64 -0.49 -14.66
C GLU A 99 5.10 -1.04 -13.32
N ARG A 100 5.85 -1.91 -12.64
CA ARG A 100 5.49 -2.43 -11.30
C ARG A 100 5.43 -1.34 -10.24
N ALA A 101 6.10 -0.21 -10.46
CA ALA A 101 6.01 0.94 -9.57
C ALA A 101 4.66 1.67 -9.68
N PHE A 102 3.93 1.53 -10.80
CA PHE A 102 2.72 2.32 -11.05
C PHE A 102 1.58 2.01 -10.06
N PRO A 103 1.21 0.74 -9.77
CA PRO A 103 0.21 0.46 -8.75
C PRO A 103 0.57 1.02 -7.38
N ILE A 104 1.86 0.99 -6.99
CA ILE A 104 2.36 1.52 -5.71
C ILE A 104 2.20 3.04 -5.64
N ILE A 105 2.61 3.75 -6.71
CA ILE A 105 2.46 5.21 -6.80
C ILE A 105 0.98 5.61 -6.78
N LEU A 106 0.13 4.86 -7.47
CA LEU A 106 -1.32 5.08 -7.48
C LEU A 106 -1.97 4.79 -6.13
N GLU A 107 -1.52 3.76 -5.41
CA GLU A 107 -1.95 3.48 -4.05
C GLU A 107 -1.61 4.66 -3.12
N ALA A 108 -0.38 5.16 -3.18
CA ALA A 108 0.04 6.32 -2.39
C ALA A 108 -0.78 7.58 -2.72
N LEU A 109 -1.05 7.82 -4.01
CA LEU A 109 -1.94 8.89 -4.45
C LEU A 109 -3.37 8.71 -3.93
N LEU A 110 -3.92 7.50 -4.01
CA LEU A 110 -5.24 7.16 -3.47
C LEU A 110 -5.29 7.36 -1.96
N ARG A 111 -4.26 6.94 -1.23
CA ARG A 111 -4.14 7.08 0.22
C ARG A 111 -4.08 8.53 0.65
N ILE A 112 -3.31 9.37 -0.03
CA ILE A 112 -3.15 10.79 0.34
C ILE A 112 -4.37 11.62 -0.07
N THR A 113 -4.92 11.39 -1.26
CA THR A 113 -5.96 12.26 -1.82
C THR A 113 -7.38 11.77 -1.55
N LYS A 114 -7.55 10.47 -1.28
CA LYS A 114 -8.84 9.76 -1.22
C LYS A 114 -9.68 9.95 -2.51
N ASP A 115 -9.02 10.26 -3.63
CA ASP A 115 -9.67 10.54 -4.92
C ASP A 115 -9.94 9.24 -5.69
N GLU A 116 -11.22 8.92 -5.91
CA GLU A 116 -11.65 7.71 -6.60
C GLU A 116 -11.26 7.65 -8.08
N LYS A 117 -10.69 8.72 -8.67
CA LYS A 117 -10.11 8.62 -10.02
C LYS A 117 -8.95 7.62 -10.06
N TYR A 118 -8.18 7.51 -8.98
CA TYR A 118 -7.05 6.57 -8.92
C TYR A 118 -7.53 5.12 -8.83
N ILE A 119 -8.75 4.88 -8.34
CA ILE A 119 -9.40 3.55 -8.39
C ILE A 119 -9.66 3.13 -9.83
N ASP A 120 -10.11 4.04 -10.70
CA ASP A 120 -10.34 3.70 -12.12
C ASP A 120 -9.03 3.35 -12.83
N ILE A 121 -7.96 4.08 -12.53
CA ILE A 121 -6.64 3.84 -13.12
C ILE A 121 -6.09 2.51 -12.58
N LEU A 122 -6.18 2.24 -11.27
CA LEU A 122 -5.78 0.95 -10.69
C LEU A 122 -6.55 -0.22 -11.32
N ALA A 123 -7.84 -0.05 -11.59
CA ALA A 123 -8.66 -1.09 -12.18
C ALA A 123 -8.20 -1.52 -13.58
N THR A 124 -7.49 -0.66 -14.33
CA THR A 124 -6.97 -1.06 -15.65
C THR A 124 -5.86 -2.12 -15.56
N PHE A 125 -5.18 -2.20 -14.42
CA PHE A 125 -4.11 -3.17 -14.16
C PHE A 125 -4.65 -4.54 -13.67
N LEU A 126 -5.97 -4.67 -13.45
CA LEU A 126 -6.55 -5.97 -13.07
C LEU A 126 -6.45 -7.02 -14.18
N ASP A 127 -6.30 -6.59 -15.43
CA ASP A 127 -6.17 -7.49 -16.58
C ASP A 127 -4.71 -7.81 -16.95
N ASP A 128 -3.75 -7.22 -16.23
CA ASP A 128 -2.35 -7.62 -16.30
C ASP A 128 -2.11 -8.97 -15.59
N THR A 129 -0.85 -9.41 -15.57
CA THR A 129 -0.46 -10.69 -14.96
C THR A 129 0.70 -10.53 -13.99
N GLY A 130 0.76 -11.38 -12.97
CA GLY A 130 1.86 -11.39 -11.99
C GLY A 130 1.83 -10.16 -11.10
N ASP A 131 3.01 -9.68 -10.70
CA ASP A 131 3.18 -8.64 -9.67
C ASP A 131 2.32 -7.38 -9.90
N ILE A 132 2.20 -6.90 -11.14
CA ILE A 132 1.43 -5.68 -11.46
C ILE A 132 -0.03 -5.84 -11.07
N GLN A 133 -0.64 -6.97 -11.42
CA GLN A 133 -2.01 -7.29 -11.12
C GLN A 133 -2.22 -7.49 -9.62
N GLU A 134 -1.31 -8.21 -8.96
CA GLU A 134 -1.37 -8.45 -7.52
C GLU A 134 -1.30 -7.12 -6.74
N LEU A 135 -0.38 -6.23 -7.11
CA LEU A 135 -0.26 -4.91 -6.51
C LEU A 135 -1.52 -4.06 -6.76
N ALA A 136 -2.12 -4.14 -7.96
CA ALA A 136 -3.36 -3.42 -8.25
C ALA A 136 -4.55 -3.92 -7.40
N ILE A 137 -4.67 -5.23 -7.22
CA ILE A 137 -5.69 -5.84 -6.35
C ILE A 137 -5.54 -5.32 -4.91
N MET A 138 -4.32 -5.32 -4.38
CA MET A 138 -4.02 -4.84 -3.03
C MET A 138 -4.30 -3.33 -2.88
N ALA A 139 -3.87 -2.52 -3.86
CA ALA A 139 -4.06 -1.08 -3.86
C ALA A 139 -5.55 -0.68 -3.91
N LEU A 140 -6.39 -1.43 -4.64
CA LEU A 140 -7.85 -1.21 -4.65
C LEU A 140 -8.51 -1.44 -3.29
N ALA A 141 -7.89 -2.24 -2.41
CA ALA A 141 -8.34 -2.45 -1.03
C ALA A 141 -7.91 -1.34 -0.07
N GLU A 142 -7.13 -0.37 -0.53
CA GLU A 142 -6.60 0.66 0.34
C GLU A 142 -7.67 1.65 0.78
N LEU A 143 -8.50 2.11 -0.16
CA LEU A 143 -9.67 2.94 0.12
C LEU A 143 -10.97 2.11 0.10
N PRO A 144 -11.67 1.95 1.23
CA PRO A 144 -12.85 1.09 1.33
C PRO A 144 -14.08 1.76 0.70
N THR A 145 -14.13 1.77 -0.63
CA THR A 145 -15.21 2.35 -1.44
C THR A 145 -16.05 1.25 -2.11
N ARG A 146 -17.32 1.57 -2.42
CA ARG A 146 -18.17 0.70 -3.23
C ARG A 146 -17.55 0.45 -4.61
N LYS A 147 -16.86 1.43 -5.16
CA LYS A 147 -16.27 1.38 -6.50
C LYS A 147 -15.11 0.38 -6.59
N GLY A 148 -14.14 0.48 -5.68
CA GLY A 148 -13.03 -0.48 -5.58
C GLY A 148 -13.54 -1.90 -5.32
N LEU A 149 -14.50 -2.04 -4.40
CA LEU A 149 -15.15 -3.32 -4.12
C LEU A 149 -15.80 -3.93 -5.37
N LYS A 150 -16.51 -3.12 -6.18
CA LYS A 150 -17.17 -3.61 -7.40
C LYS A 150 -16.16 -4.13 -8.43
N TYR A 151 -15.02 -3.46 -8.61
CA TYR A 151 -13.98 -3.94 -9.51
C TYR A 151 -13.44 -5.30 -9.07
N LEU A 152 -13.14 -5.46 -7.77
CA LEU A 152 -12.68 -6.73 -7.21
C LEU A 152 -13.72 -7.85 -7.34
N LEU A 153 -14.98 -7.56 -7.02
CA LEU A 153 -16.09 -8.52 -7.15
C LEU A 153 -16.31 -8.98 -8.59
N ASN A 154 -16.21 -8.07 -9.55
CA ASN A 154 -16.29 -8.42 -10.97
C ASN A 154 -15.12 -9.30 -11.38
N LYS A 155 -13.89 -8.94 -10.97
CA LYS A 155 -12.69 -9.72 -11.30
C LYS A 155 -12.75 -11.13 -10.75
N TYR A 156 -13.33 -11.31 -9.55
CA TYR A 156 -13.51 -12.63 -8.93
C TYR A 156 -14.35 -13.61 -9.76
N LEU A 157 -15.31 -13.12 -10.56
CA LEU A 157 -16.17 -13.95 -11.41
C LEU A 157 -15.47 -14.44 -12.68
N GLU A 158 -14.33 -13.86 -13.03
CA GLU A 158 -13.58 -14.24 -14.21
C GLU A 158 -12.90 -15.60 -14.03
N ASN A 159 -12.43 -16.16 -15.16
CA ASN A 159 -11.67 -17.40 -15.15
C ASN A 159 -10.20 -17.13 -14.76
N ILE A 160 -9.98 -16.82 -13.50
CA ILE A 160 -8.68 -16.54 -12.88
C ILE A 160 -8.21 -17.72 -12.02
N SER A 161 -6.93 -17.70 -11.63
CA SER A 161 -6.32 -18.72 -10.79
C SER A 161 -6.87 -18.69 -9.36
N LYS A 162 -6.62 -19.79 -8.63
CA LYS A 162 -6.99 -19.88 -7.20
C LYS A 162 -6.23 -18.88 -6.33
N SER A 163 -4.97 -18.58 -6.66
CA SER A 163 -4.16 -17.59 -5.94
C SER A 163 -4.72 -16.19 -6.15
N GLU A 164 -5.06 -15.81 -7.39
CA GLU A 164 -5.72 -14.52 -7.66
C GLU A 164 -7.05 -14.40 -6.92
N LYS A 165 -7.89 -15.46 -6.94
CA LYS A 165 -9.14 -15.49 -6.15
C LYS A 165 -8.88 -15.28 -4.66
N ALA A 166 -7.85 -15.91 -4.10
CA ALA A 166 -7.52 -15.78 -2.68
C ALA A 166 -7.08 -14.35 -2.34
N LEU A 167 -6.24 -13.73 -3.17
CA LEU A 167 -5.80 -12.34 -2.98
C LEU A 167 -6.97 -11.35 -3.09
N ILE A 168 -7.88 -11.57 -4.03
CA ILE A 168 -9.10 -10.77 -4.17
C ILE A 168 -9.99 -10.91 -2.94
N LEU A 169 -10.16 -12.12 -2.40
CA LEU A 169 -10.94 -12.35 -1.18
C LEU A 169 -10.34 -11.63 0.04
N ASP A 170 -9.02 -11.72 0.22
CA ASP A 170 -8.30 -11.01 1.29
C ASP A 170 -8.49 -9.48 1.15
N SER A 171 -8.36 -8.97 -0.07
CA SER A 171 -8.59 -7.56 -0.40
C SER A 171 -10.03 -7.11 -0.12
N ILE A 172 -11.03 -7.91 -0.48
CA ILE A 172 -12.43 -7.67 -0.15
C ILE A 172 -12.62 -7.69 1.37
N GLN A 173 -12.04 -8.66 2.08
CA GLN A 173 -12.10 -8.74 3.53
C GLN A 173 -11.54 -7.47 4.18
N LYS A 174 -10.39 -6.98 3.72
CA LYS A 174 -9.77 -5.72 4.17
C LYS A 174 -10.71 -4.53 3.97
N ILE A 175 -11.37 -4.44 2.80
CA ILE A 175 -12.38 -3.40 2.53
C ILE A 175 -13.56 -3.49 3.53
N ILE A 176 -14.14 -4.67 3.72
CA ILE A 176 -15.29 -4.88 4.61
C ILE A 176 -14.92 -4.61 6.07
N PHE A 177 -13.72 -4.98 6.49
CA PHE A 177 -13.24 -4.70 7.85
C PHE A 177 -13.14 -3.20 8.11
N LYS A 178 -12.60 -2.44 7.14
CA LYS A 178 -12.50 -0.97 7.20
C LYS A 178 -13.88 -0.28 7.06
N ASN A 179 -14.82 -0.86 6.31
CA ASN A 179 -16.17 -0.33 6.12
C ASN A 179 -17.23 -1.44 6.02
N ARG A 180 -17.85 -1.78 7.15
CA ARG A 180 -18.78 -2.91 7.27
C ARG A 180 -20.07 -2.75 6.46
N GLU A 181 -20.49 -1.53 6.16
CA GLU A 181 -21.73 -1.28 5.39
C GLU A 181 -21.63 -1.83 3.96
N LEU A 182 -20.40 -1.94 3.43
CA LEU A 182 -20.15 -2.50 2.10
C LEU A 182 -20.44 -4.00 2.00
N PHE A 183 -20.62 -4.71 3.13
CA PHE A 183 -20.95 -6.13 3.11
C PHE A 183 -22.31 -6.39 2.43
N GLU A 184 -23.23 -5.44 2.50
CA GLU A 184 -24.51 -5.52 1.79
C GLU A 184 -24.36 -5.42 0.27
N GLU A 185 -23.28 -4.80 -0.22
CA GLU A 185 -22.97 -4.79 -1.65
C GLU A 185 -22.41 -6.14 -2.12
N VAL A 186 -21.62 -6.82 -1.27
CA VAL A 186 -21.14 -8.19 -1.53
C VAL A 186 -22.32 -9.13 -1.69
N LYS A 187 -23.27 -9.14 -0.75
CA LYS A 187 -24.44 -10.03 -0.78
C LYS A 187 -25.32 -9.87 -2.02
N LYS A 188 -25.38 -8.66 -2.58
CA LYS A 188 -26.18 -8.36 -3.79
C LYS A 188 -25.45 -8.73 -5.08
N HIS A 189 -24.16 -9.01 -5.03
CA HIS A 189 -23.35 -9.36 -6.19
C HIS A 189 -23.60 -10.82 -6.61
N PRO A 190 -23.49 -11.18 -7.90
CA PRO A 190 -23.60 -12.59 -8.33
C PRO A 190 -22.60 -13.54 -7.67
N ALA A 191 -21.43 -13.05 -7.26
CA ALA A 191 -20.44 -13.79 -6.47
C ALA A 191 -20.73 -13.82 -4.95
N GLY A 192 -21.79 -13.14 -4.53
CA GLY A 192 -22.02 -12.75 -3.15
C GLY A 192 -22.24 -13.92 -2.20
N GLU A 193 -22.92 -14.98 -2.64
CA GLU A 193 -23.16 -16.18 -1.82
C GLU A 193 -21.85 -16.89 -1.47
N GLU A 194 -21.05 -17.23 -2.49
CA GLU A 194 -19.73 -17.86 -2.33
C GLU A 194 -18.80 -17.01 -1.46
N ILE A 195 -18.67 -15.71 -1.77
CA ILE A 195 -17.76 -14.82 -1.04
C ILE A 195 -18.22 -14.63 0.41
N SER A 196 -19.53 -14.47 0.65
CA SER A 196 -20.03 -14.27 2.01
C SER A 196 -19.79 -15.49 2.89
N GLU A 197 -20.00 -16.70 2.38
CA GLU A 197 -19.70 -17.95 3.10
C GLU A 197 -18.21 -18.05 3.48
N MET A 198 -17.32 -17.70 2.54
CA MET A 198 -15.88 -17.70 2.80
C MET A 198 -15.47 -16.65 3.84
N LEU A 199 -16.01 -15.44 3.76
CA LEU A 199 -15.73 -14.36 4.72
C LEU A 199 -16.25 -14.68 6.12
N GLU A 200 -17.43 -15.30 6.24
CA GLU A 200 -17.96 -15.74 7.54
C GLU A 200 -17.09 -16.81 8.21
N TRP A 201 -16.41 -17.65 7.43
CA TRP A 201 -15.47 -18.63 7.95
C TRP A 201 -14.17 -17.97 8.44
N MET A 202 -13.70 -16.92 7.76
CA MET A 202 -12.48 -16.18 8.11
C MET A 202 -12.63 -15.25 9.34
N LEU A 203 -13.86 -14.98 9.76
CA LEU A 203 -14.18 -14.13 10.93
C LEU A 203 -14.47 -14.94 12.22
N LYS A 204 -14.37 -16.27 12.17
CA LYS A 204 -14.47 -17.17 13.33
C LYS A 204 -13.09 -17.53 13.88
#